data_AF-A0A7S4WGV3-F1
#
_entry.id   AF-A0A7S4WGV3-F1
#
_cell.length_a   1.000
_cell.length_b   1.000
_cell.length_c   1.000
_cell.angle_alpha   90.00
_cell.angle_beta   90.00
_cell.angle_gamma   90.00
#
_symmetry.space_group_name_H-M   'P 1'
#
loop_
_entity.id
_entity.type
_entity.pdbx_description
1 polymer ?
#
loop_
_entity_poly.entity_id
_entity_poly.type
_entity_poly.pdbx_seq_one_letter_code
_entity_poly.pdbx_strand_id
1 'polypeptide(L)'
;SLLENKTRKFEAFSLQNTKNHNRIFAEMAMYMSPDHSKPTTQQGSWGSKRRTNSSLTFSRRRLLQTSMETLEIAHHGSYTNSNGESIDIQESLDKAMKDTVHYHHEHSFSTSRRAGRKVFDNTEFRVVYSASLEAASKLTDYEHIGVLNSASGKTPGGGFFKGTVSQEDCICRASLLYPCIAQFQLKRNHFYQINSGDEYK
;
A
#
# COMPACT_ATOMS: atom_id res chain seq x y z
N SER A 1 -5.38 -24.22 16.25
CA SER A 1 -5.14 -23.79 17.65
C SER A 1 -4.13 -22.63 17.73
N LEU A 2 -4.16 -21.69 16.78
CA LEU A 2 -3.19 -20.59 16.67
C LEU A 2 -3.78 -19.30 17.27
N LEU A 3 -3.87 -19.29 18.59
CA LEU A 3 -4.11 -18.10 19.40
C LEU A 3 -3.17 -18.27 20.58
N GLU A 4 -2.02 -17.58 20.53
CA GLU A 4 -1.40 -16.90 21.68
C GLU A 4 0.06 -16.55 21.41
N ASN A 5 0.37 -15.28 21.71
CA ASN A 5 1.64 -14.77 22.21
C ASN A 5 2.90 -14.94 21.37
N LYS A 6 3.44 -13.80 20.92
CA LYS A 6 4.65 -13.24 21.54
C LYS A 6 4.88 -11.79 21.13
N THR A 7 4.78 -10.92 22.13
CA THR A 7 5.22 -9.54 22.17
C THR A 7 6.70 -9.44 21.80
N ARG A 8 7.06 -8.71 20.74
CA ARG A 8 8.44 -8.27 20.48
C ARG A 8 8.55 -6.78 20.77
N LYS A 9 9.45 -6.44 21.70
CA LYS A 9 9.88 -5.08 22.03
C LYS A 9 10.63 -4.51 20.82
N PHE A 10 10.32 -3.28 20.44
CA PHE A 10 11.13 -2.50 19.50
C PHE A 10 11.93 -1.47 20.29
N GLU A 11 13.26 -1.56 20.20
CA GLU A 11 14.18 -0.50 20.57
C GLU A 11 14.22 0.51 19.42
N ALA A 12 14.09 1.79 19.75
CA ALA A 12 14.17 2.89 18.78
C ALA A 12 15.64 3.07 18.36
N PHE A 13 15.95 2.86 17.08
CA PHE A 13 17.27 3.15 16.54
C PHE A 13 17.29 4.56 15.94
N SER A 14 18.28 5.35 16.35
CA SER A 14 18.55 6.70 15.86
C SER A 14 19.18 6.63 14.47
N LEU A 15 18.56 7.28 13.48
CA LEU A 15 19.08 7.37 12.11
C LEU A 15 19.88 8.66 11.94
N GLN A 16 21.21 8.52 11.82
CA GLN A 16 22.07 9.57 11.26
C GLN A 16 22.43 9.24 9.81
N ASN A 17 22.17 10.23 8.94
CA ASN A 17 22.82 10.53 7.65
C ASN A 17 22.88 9.46 6.55
N THR A 18 22.05 9.61 5.51
CA THR A 18 22.48 9.60 4.09
C THR A 18 21.53 10.44 3.22
N LYS A 19 22.08 11.24 2.30
CA LYS A 19 21.45 12.42 1.67
C LYS A 19 20.50 12.16 0.48
N ASN A 20 20.02 10.95 0.22
CA ASN A 20 19.13 10.69 -0.94
C ASN A 20 17.80 9.96 -0.64
N HIS A 21 17.44 9.73 0.62
CA HIS A 21 16.18 9.04 1.01
C HIS A 21 15.17 9.93 1.78
N ASN A 22 15.38 11.25 1.82
CA ASN A 22 14.80 12.16 2.82
C ASN A 22 13.26 12.30 2.89
N ARG A 23 12.47 11.78 1.93
CA ARG A 23 11.01 12.08 1.90
C ARG A 23 10.10 10.98 2.42
N ILE A 24 10.40 9.71 2.13
CA ILE A 24 9.69 8.57 2.76
C ILE A 24 9.89 8.64 4.28
N PHE A 25 11.10 9.03 4.70
CA PHE A 25 11.43 9.24 6.11
C PHE A 25 10.77 10.46 6.75
N ALA A 26 10.55 11.55 6.01
CA ALA A 26 9.84 12.71 6.55
C ALA A 26 8.36 12.38 6.81
N GLU A 27 7.72 11.60 5.93
CA GLU A 27 6.35 11.12 6.16
C GLU A 27 6.31 10.09 7.30
N MET A 28 7.24 9.13 7.36
CA MET A 28 7.39 8.25 8.53
C MET A 28 7.57 9.05 9.83
N ALA A 29 8.45 10.05 9.85
CA ALA A 29 8.72 10.86 11.04
C ALA A 29 7.51 11.72 11.49
N MET A 30 6.70 12.23 10.55
CA MET A 30 5.42 12.86 10.88
C MET A 30 4.48 11.89 11.61
N TYR A 31 4.35 10.66 11.12
CA TYR A 31 3.45 9.67 11.72
C TYR A 31 4.01 8.99 12.97
N MET A 32 5.33 9.09 13.21
CA MET A 32 6.01 8.59 14.42
C MET A 32 6.10 9.64 15.54
N SER A 33 5.65 10.87 15.32
CA SER A 33 5.66 11.93 16.34
C SER A 33 4.59 11.66 17.42
N PRO A 34 4.91 11.69 18.73
CA PRO A 34 3.97 11.37 19.81
C PRO A 34 2.77 12.33 19.97
N ASP A 35 2.72 13.42 19.22
CA ASP A 35 1.77 14.51 19.44
C ASP A 35 0.69 14.59 18.35
N HIS A 36 -0.24 13.63 18.42
CA HIS A 36 -1.60 13.90 18.01
C HIS A 36 -2.47 13.86 19.26
N SER A 37 -2.55 15.03 19.89
CA SER A 37 -3.54 15.39 20.90
C SER A 37 -4.91 14.78 20.57
N LYS A 38 -5.38 13.97 21.52
CA LYS A 38 -6.71 13.36 21.54
C LYS A 38 -7.76 14.48 21.51
N PRO A 39 -8.82 14.41 20.69
CA PRO A 39 -10.03 15.13 21.01
C PRO A 39 -10.72 14.42 22.18
N THR A 40 -10.79 15.12 23.32
CA THR A 40 -11.56 14.76 24.50
C THR A 40 -13.00 14.45 24.11
N THR A 41 -13.40 13.18 24.16
CA THR A 41 -14.81 12.80 24.01
C THR A 41 -15.43 12.68 25.40
N GLN A 42 -16.30 13.64 25.75
CA GLN A 42 -17.13 13.58 26.94
C GLN A 42 -18.05 12.34 26.88
N GLN A 43 -18.21 11.69 28.04
CA GLN A 43 -19.12 10.56 28.22
C GLN A 43 -20.58 11.00 28.00
N GLY A 44 -21.15 10.61 26.86
CA GLY A 44 -22.58 10.50 26.65
C GLY A 44 -23.00 9.04 26.74
N SER A 45 -23.81 8.71 27.75
CA SER A 45 -24.52 7.42 27.86
C SER A 45 -25.65 7.34 26.81
N TRP A 46 -26.17 6.12 26.61
CA TRP A 46 -27.33 5.70 25.82
C TRP A 46 -27.08 5.17 24.40
N GLY A 47 -27.35 3.86 24.20
CA GLY A 47 -27.75 3.31 22.91
C GLY A 47 -27.09 2.00 22.47
N SER A 48 -27.62 0.86 22.93
CA SER A 48 -27.59 -0.49 22.33
C SER A 48 -26.30 -0.97 21.64
N LYS A 49 -25.53 -1.83 22.32
CA LYS A 49 -24.42 -2.61 21.73
C LYS A 49 -24.94 -3.59 20.67
N ARG A 50 -25.07 -3.14 19.42
CA ARG A 50 -25.05 -4.05 18.26
C ARG A 50 -23.64 -4.62 18.16
N ARG A 51 -23.45 -5.86 18.65
CA ARG A 51 -22.22 -6.62 18.40
C ARG A 51 -22.25 -7.06 16.94
N THR A 52 -21.62 -6.29 16.07
CA THR A 52 -21.23 -6.80 14.75
C THR A 52 -20.08 -7.78 14.98
N ASN A 53 -20.37 -9.08 14.94
CA ASN A 53 -19.33 -10.10 14.88
C ASN A 53 -18.67 -10.04 13.49
N SER A 54 -17.78 -9.07 13.27
CA SER A 54 -16.80 -9.18 12.20
C SER A 54 -15.60 -9.93 12.76
N SER A 55 -15.38 -11.16 12.31
CA SER A 55 -14.24 -12.01 12.71
C SER A 55 -12.89 -11.54 12.13
N LEU A 56 -12.91 -10.51 11.27
CA LEU A 56 -11.72 -9.79 10.80
C LEU A 56 -11.87 -8.30 11.07
N THR A 57 -11.52 -7.86 12.27
CA THR A 57 -11.16 -6.46 12.50
C THR A 57 -9.76 -6.43 13.07
N PHE A 58 -8.75 -6.35 12.19
CA PHE A 58 -7.44 -5.90 12.64
C PHE A 58 -7.63 -4.56 13.34
N SER A 59 -7.04 -4.41 14.52
CA SER A 59 -7.07 -3.10 15.17
C SER A 59 -6.40 -2.08 14.24
N ARG A 60 -6.92 -0.85 14.22
CA ARG A 60 -6.30 0.26 13.47
C ARG A 60 -4.81 0.38 13.76
N ARG A 61 -4.42 0.16 15.03
CA ARG A 61 -3.02 0.10 15.47
C ARG A 61 -2.21 -0.97 14.74
N ARG A 62 -2.75 -2.19 14.61
CA ARG A 62 -2.07 -3.28 13.88
C ARG A 62 -1.90 -2.94 12.40
N LEU A 63 -2.92 -2.35 11.79
CA LEU A 63 -2.84 -1.94 10.38
C LEU A 63 -1.76 -0.87 10.16
N LEU A 64 -1.65 0.11 11.07
CA LEU A 64 -0.58 1.11 11.03
C LEU A 64 0.80 0.47 11.22
N GLN A 65 0.93 -0.47 12.16
CA GLN A 65 2.19 -1.18 12.37
C GLN A 65 2.64 -1.90 11.10
N THR A 66 1.73 -2.61 10.43
CA THR A 66 2.04 -3.27 9.15
C THR A 66 2.40 -2.27 8.06
N SER A 67 1.74 -1.10 8.02
CA SER A 67 2.11 -0.04 7.09
C SER A 67 3.55 0.45 7.33
N MET A 68 3.93 0.67 8.59
CA MET A 68 5.29 1.09 8.95
C MET A 68 6.34 0.02 8.62
N GLU A 69 6.05 -1.23 8.97
CA GLU A 69 6.90 -2.39 8.65
C GLU A 69 7.14 -2.49 7.14
N THR A 70 6.10 -2.28 6.32
CA THR A 70 6.23 -2.29 4.85
C THR A 70 7.17 -1.20 4.35
N LEU A 71 7.18 -0.02 4.98
CA LEU A 71 8.11 1.06 4.62
C LEU A 71 9.53 0.80 5.09
N GLU A 72 9.70 0.20 6.26
CA GLU A 72 11.02 -0.23 6.73
C GLU A 72 11.62 -1.28 5.78
N ILE A 73 10.80 -2.22 5.29
CA ILE A 73 11.19 -3.20 4.28
C ILE A 73 11.59 -2.49 2.98
N ALA A 74 10.77 -1.54 2.51
CA ALA A 74 11.09 -0.75 1.31
C ALA A 74 12.38 0.06 1.47
N HIS A 75 12.65 0.57 2.67
CA HIS A 75 13.86 1.33 2.96
C HIS A 75 15.12 0.44 3.00
N HIS A 76 15.05 -0.71 3.67
CA HIS A 76 16.19 -1.62 3.79
C HIS A 76 16.42 -2.47 2.53
N GLY A 77 15.46 -2.51 1.61
CA GLY A 77 15.53 -3.36 0.43
C GLY A 77 15.48 -4.85 0.75
N SER A 78 15.10 -5.23 1.97
CA SER A 78 15.05 -6.62 2.41
C SER A 78 14.11 -6.83 3.59
N TYR A 79 13.72 -8.08 3.83
CA TYR A 79 12.94 -8.46 5.00
C TYR A 79 13.30 -9.87 5.48
N THR A 80 12.87 -10.24 6.69
CA THR A 80 13.00 -11.60 7.21
C THR A 80 11.67 -12.32 7.08
N ASN A 81 11.66 -13.46 6.40
CA ASN A 81 10.44 -14.26 6.24
C ASN A 81 10.12 -15.09 7.50
N SER A 82 9.03 -15.86 7.47
CA SER A 82 8.60 -16.71 8.59
C SER A 82 9.59 -17.82 8.96
N ASN A 83 10.48 -18.19 8.05
CA ASN A 83 11.52 -19.21 8.27
C ASN A 83 12.80 -18.61 8.87
N GLY A 84 12.85 -17.28 9.06
CA GLY A 84 14.05 -16.58 9.52
C GLY A 84 15.04 -16.25 8.40
N GLU A 85 14.65 -16.46 7.14
CA GLU A 85 15.52 -16.20 5.98
C GLU A 85 15.45 -14.72 5.60
N SER A 86 16.60 -14.12 5.30
CA SER A 86 16.67 -12.77 4.74
C SER A 86 16.36 -12.84 3.24
N ILE A 87 15.35 -12.08 2.83
CA ILE A 87 14.92 -11.95 1.44
C ILE A 87 15.30 -10.57 0.95
N ASP A 88 16.23 -10.50 0.00
CA ASP A 88 16.60 -9.28 -0.72
C ASP A 88 15.57 -8.99 -1.82
N ILE A 89 15.08 -7.76 -1.86
CA ILE A 89 14.09 -7.26 -2.81
C ILE A 89 14.53 -5.93 -3.46
N GLN A 90 15.74 -5.45 -3.17
CA GLN A 90 16.20 -4.11 -3.55
C GLN A 90 16.17 -3.93 -5.07
N GLU A 91 16.75 -4.86 -5.83
CA GLU A 91 16.77 -4.79 -7.29
C GLU A 91 15.36 -4.79 -7.89
N SER A 92 14.47 -5.62 -7.36
CA SER A 92 13.08 -5.70 -7.82
C SER A 92 12.30 -4.42 -7.51
N LEU A 93 12.52 -3.84 -6.32
CA LEU A 93 11.92 -2.56 -5.92
C LEU A 93 12.43 -1.41 -6.80
N ASP A 94 13.75 -1.31 -7.01
CA ASP A 94 14.35 -0.27 -7.84
C ASP A 94 13.84 -0.33 -9.27
N LYS A 95 13.75 -1.54 -9.84
CA LYS A 95 13.16 -1.76 -11.15
C LYS A 95 11.69 -1.34 -11.19
N ALA A 96 10.88 -1.76 -10.20
CA ALA A 96 9.46 -1.40 -10.15
C ALA A 96 9.26 0.13 -10.06
N MET A 97 10.04 0.82 -9.23
CA MET A 97 9.97 2.28 -9.11
C MET A 97 10.41 2.98 -10.40
N LYS A 98 11.52 2.53 -11.00
CA LYS A 98 12.06 3.08 -12.26
C LYS A 98 11.10 2.90 -13.43
N ASP A 99 10.51 1.72 -13.54
CA ASP A 99 9.63 1.35 -14.65
C ASP A 99 8.17 1.79 -14.41
N THR A 100 7.88 2.48 -13.31
CA THR A 100 6.55 3.07 -13.09
C THR A 100 6.32 4.23 -14.06
N VAL A 101 5.27 4.12 -14.86
CA VAL A 101 4.89 5.11 -15.87
C VAL A 101 3.61 5.84 -15.45
N HIS A 102 3.62 7.17 -15.56
CA HIS A 102 2.42 8.00 -15.48
C HIS A 102 1.89 8.30 -16.88
N TYR A 103 0.62 8.00 -17.11
CA TYR A 103 -0.09 8.39 -18.32
C TYR A 103 -0.98 9.61 -18.02
N HIS A 104 -0.73 10.73 -18.71
CA HIS A 104 -1.57 11.93 -18.62
C HIS A 104 -2.96 11.68 -19.21
N HIS A 105 -3.98 12.46 -18.83
CA HIS A 105 -5.35 12.27 -19.35
C HIS A 105 -5.44 12.51 -20.88
N GLU A 106 -4.51 13.29 -21.43
CA GLU A 106 -4.37 13.50 -22.88
C GLU A 106 -3.64 12.35 -23.59
N HIS A 107 -3.10 11.38 -22.83
CA HIS A 107 -2.43 10.24 -23.42
C HIS A 107 -3.43 9.34 -24.15
N SER A 108 -3.26 9.20 -25.46
CA SER A 108 -4.02 8.27 -26.27
C SER A 108 -3.29 6.92 -26.34
N PHE A 109 -3.96 5.85 -25.91
CA PHE A 109 -3.46 4.50 -26.10
C PHE A 109 -3.69 4.08 -27.55
N SER A 110 -2.62 3.69 -28.25
CA SER A 110 -2.77 3.09 -29.58
C SER A 110 -3.52 1.76 -29.45
N THR A 111 -4.68 1.65 -30.08
CA THR A 111 -5.44 0.39 -30.17
C THR A 111 -4.89 -0.56 -31.23
N SER A 112 -3.86 -0.16 -31.98
CA SER A 112 -3.21 -1.03 -32.95
C SER A 112 -2.78 -2.31 -32.24
N ARG A 113 -3.27 -3.45 -32.74
CA ARG A 113 -2.91 -4.77 -32.25
C ARG A 113 -1.41 -4.89 -32.40
N ARG A 114 -0.66 -4.70 -31.30
CA ARG A 114 0.81 -4.85 -31.30
C ARG A 114 1.14 -6.16 -32.00
N ALA A 115 1.95 -6.10 -33.05
CA ALA A 115 2.44 -7.30 -33.72
C ALA A 115 3.07 -8.22 -32.66
N GLY A 116 2.66 -9.49 -32.61
CA GLY A 116 3.13 -10.46 -31.61
C GLY A 116 2.33 -10.55 -30.30
N ARG A 117 1.20 -9.83 -30.14
CA ARG A 117 0.33 -10.07 -28.99
C ARG A 117 -0.30 -11.46 -29.08
N LYS A 118 -0.12 -12.30 -28.06
CA LYS A 118 -0.80 -13.62 -27.96
C LYS A 118 -2.31 -13.40 -28.17
N VAL A 119 -2.84 -14.05 -29.21
CA VAL A 119 -4.28 -14.20 -29.37
C VAL A 119 -4.66 -15.35 -28.46
N PHE A 120 -5.54 -15.09 -27.50
CA PHE A 120 -6.10 -16.13 -26.65
C PHE A 120 -7.41 -16.57 -27.29
N ASP A 121 -7.59 -17.87 -27.46
CA ASP A 121 -8.80 -18.43 -28.07
C ASP A 121 -10.03 -18.21 -27.17
N ASN A 122 -9.81 -18.13 -25.85
CA ASN A 122 -10.87 -17.96 -24.86
C ASN A 122 -10.48 -16.96 -23.76
N THR A 123 -11.47 -16.24 -23.24
CA THR A 123 -11.35 -15.43 -22.02
C THR A 123 -12.26 -16.02 -20.96
N GLU A 124 -11.69 -16.41 -19.82
CA GLU A 124 -12.44 -16.94 -18.69
C GLU A 124 -12.74 -15.84 -17.67
N PHE A 125 -14.00 -15.72 -17.25
CA PHE A 125 -14.42 -14.80 -16.20
C PHE A 125 -14.78 -15.60 -14.95
N ARG A 126 -14.16 -15.27 -13.82
CA ARG A 126 -14.45 -15.85 -12.52
C ARG A 126 -14.83 -14.77 -11.52
N VAL A 127 -15.89 -14.99 -10.77
CA VAL A 127 -16.28 -14.15 -9.63
C VAL A 127 -15.95 -14.90 -8.36
N VAL A 128 -15.05 -14.34 -7.54
CA VAL A 128 -14.55 -14.98 -6.32
C VAL A 128 -14.64 -14.03 -5.13
N TYR A 129 -14.91 -14.57 -3.95
CA TYR A 129 -14.81 -13.83 -2.70
C TYR A 129 -13.38 -13.94 -2.17
N SER A 130 -12.53 -12.96 -2.49
CA SER A 130 -11.11 -12.96 -2.12
C SER A 130 -10.53 -11.54 -2.14
N ALA A 131 -9.45 -11.31 -1.41
CA ALA A 131 -8.67 -10.08 -1.55
C ALA A 131 -7.89 -10.09 -2.89
N SER A 132 -7.65 -8.92 -3.49
CA SER A 132 -7.06 -8.84 -4.84
C SER A 132 -5.73 -9.59 -4.99
N LEU A 133 -4.81 -9.44 -4.02
CA LEU A 133 -3.50 -10.10 -4.06
C LEU A 133 -3.58 -11.58 -3.72
N GLU A 134 -4.59 -12.01 -2.96
CA GLU A 134 -4.83 -13.42 -2.68
C GLU A 134 -5.42 -14.13 -3.92
N ALA A 135 -6.30 -13.46 -4.66
CA ALA A 135 -6.77 -13.95 -5.95
C ALA A 135 -5.62 -14.03 -6.97
N ALA A 136 -4.76 -13.00 -7.03
CA ALA A 136 -3.59 -12.98 -7.90
C ALA A 136 -2.59 -14.10 -7.55
N SER A 137 -2.30 -14.35 -6.27
CA SER A 137 -1.33 -15.38 -5.87
C SER A 137 -1.76 -16.82 -6.24
N LYS A 138 -3.04 -17.04 -6.49
CA LYS A 138 -3.59 -18.34 -6.96
C LYS A 138 -3.41 -18.56 -8.47
N LEU A 139 -3.03 -17.53 -9.24
CA LEU A 139 -2.83 -17.61 -10.69
C LEU A 139 -1.37 -17.95 -11.04
N THR A 140 -0.87 -19.08 -10.55
CA THR A 140 0.56 -19.47 -10.63
C THR A 140 1.06 -19.77 -12.04
N ASP A 141 0.17 -20.01 -12.99
CA ASP A 141 0.51 -20.35 -14.38
C ASP A 141 0.96 -19.14 -15.22
N TYR A 142 0.97 -17.93 -14.62
CA TYR A 142 1.25 -16.67 -15.31
C TYR A 142 2.46 -15.96 -14.70
N GLU A 143 3.38 -15.53 -15.56
CA GLU A 143 4.57 -14.76 -15.16
C GLU A 143 4.22 -13.34 -14.70
N HIS A 144 3.19 -12.72 -15.31
CA HIS A 144 2.78 -11.35 -15.02
C HIS A 144 1.26 -11.28 -14.83
N ILE A 145 0.84 -10.76 -13.68
CA ILE A 145 -0.55 -10.63 -13.29
C ILE A 145 -0.85 -9.15 -13.06
N GLY A 146 -1.84 -8.62 -13.79
CA GLY A 146 -2.35 -7.28 -13.58
C GLY A 146 -3.37 -7.26 -12.45
N VAL A 147 -3.19 -6.37 -11.47
CA VAL A 147 -4.15 -6.10 -10.41
C VAL A 147 -4.60 -4.64 -10.49
N LEU A 148 -5.90 -4.42 -10.66
CA LEU A 148 -6.46 -3.07 -10.65
C LEU A 148 -6.53 -2.54 -9.21
N ASN A 149 -5.87 -1.40 -8.97
CA ASN A 149 -5.96 -0.64 -7.73
C ASN A 149 -7.14 0.35 -7.80
N SER A 150 -8.10 0.23 -6.89
CA SER A 150 -9.17 1.22 -6.66
C SER A 150 -8.61 2.43 -5.92
N ALA A 151 -7.79 3.20 -6.63
CA ALA A 151 -6.91 4.21 -6.07
C ALA A 151 -7.65 5.48 -5.61
N SER A 152 -7.12 6.09 -4.54
CA SER A 152 -7.42 7.46 -4.19
C SER A 152 -6.87 8.40 -5.24
N GLY A 153 -7.72 9.31 -5.74
CA GLY A 153 -7.32 10.34 -6.69
C GLY A 153 -6.30 11.35 -6.13
N LYS A 154 -6.26 11.54 -4.80
CA LYS A 154 -5.56 12.67 -4.17
C LYS A 154 -4.43 12.27 -3.23
N THR A 155 -4.38 11.01 -2.79
CA THR A 155 -3.42 10.57 -1.77
C THR A 155 -2.86 9.21 -2.16
N PRO A 156 -1.55 9.06 -2.40
CA PRO A 156 -0.96 7.76 -2.71
C PRO A 156 -1.18 6.78 -1.57
N GLY A 157 -1.71 5.60 -1.88
CA GLY A 157 -2.02 4.60 -0.87
C GLY A 157 -3.24 4.96 -0.01
N GLY A 158 -4.00 6.00 -0.36
CA GLY A 158 -5.26 6.33 0.29
C GLY A 158 -5.15 6.56 1.81
N GLY A 159 -5.73 5.65 2.58
CA GLY A 159 -5.70 5.65 4.04
C GLY A 159 -4.71 4.64 4.64
N PHE A 160 -3.71 4.20 3.86
CA PHE A 160 -2.61 3.33 4.29
C PHE A 160 -2.00 3.75 5.63
N PHE A 161 -1.76 5.05 5.84
CA PHE A 161 -1.26 5.65 7.09
C PHE A 161 -2.33 5.96 8.14
N LYS A 162 -3.58 5.65 7.85
CA LYS A 162 -4.72 5.84 8.74
C LYS A 162 -5.21 4.51 9.30
N GLY A 163 -4.64 3.37 8.87
CA GLY A 163 -5.07 2.05 9.34
C GLY A 163 -6.50 1.73 8.90
N THR A 164 -6.85 2.13 7.67
CA THR A 164 -8.12 1.78 7.01
C THR A 164 -7.95 0.51 6.17
N VAL A 165 -9.05 -0.03 5.68
CA VAL A 165 -9.13 -1.35 5.02
C VAL A 165 -9.68 -1.27 3.60
N SER A 166 -9.50 -0.14 2.92
CA SER A 166 -9.81 -0.07 1.49
C SER A 166 -8.92 -1.03 0.69
N GLN A 167 -9.31 -1.33 -0.55
CA GLN A 167 -8.53 -2.20 -1.42
C GLN A 167 -7.11 -1.66 -1.62
N GLU A 168 -6.98 -0.35 -1.89
CA GLU A 168 -5.69 0.32 -2.03
C GLU A 168 -4.82 0.17 -0.77
N ASP A 169 -5.39 0.43 0.41
CA ASP A 169 -4.65 0.31 1.68
C ASP A 169 -4.10 -1.11 1.88
N CYS A 170 -4.91 -2.11 1.53
CA CYS A 170 -4.53 -3.52 1.64
C CYS A 170 -3.44 -3.90 0.64
N ILE A 171 -3.53 -3.43 -0.61
CA ILE A 171 -2.48 -3.65 -1.62
C ILE A 171 -1.18 -2.99 -1.16
N CYS A 172 -1.22 -1.74 -0.69
CA CYS A 172 -0.03 -1.03 -0.20
C CYS A 172 0.60 -1.68 1.04
N ARG A 173 -0.17 -2.37 1.91
CA ARG A 173 0.38 -3.11 3.06
C ARG A 173 0.93 -4.49 2.73
N ALA A 174 0.46 -5.11 1.66
CA ALA A 174 0.85 -6.45 1.27
C ALA A 174 1.83 -6.47 0.08
N SER A 175 2.30 -5.31 -0.37
CA SER A 175 3.23 -5.15 -1.48
C SER A 175 4.06 -3.88 -1.32
N LEU A 176 4.98 -3.63 -2.26
CA LEU A 176 5.74 -2.39 -2.36
C LEU A 176 5.13 -1.39 -3.34
N LEU A 177 3.80 -1.38 -3.50
CA LEU A 177 3.14 -0.43 -4.40
C LEU A 177 3.32 1.03 -3.95
N TYR A 178 3.27 1.30 -2.64
CA TYR A 178 3.33 2.67 -2.12
C TYR A 178 4.56 3.47 -2.60
N PRO A 179 5.82 3.00 -2.48
CA PRO A 179 6.97 3.76 -2.98
C PRO A 179 6.91 4.00 -4.50
N CYS A 180 6.33 3.07 -5.27
CA CYS A 180 6.16 3.20 -6.72
C CYS A 180 5.22 4.35 -7.11
N ILE A 181 4.14 4.57 -6.34
CA ILE A 181 3.15 5.63 -6.66
C ILE A 181 3.43 6.95 -5.92
N ALA A 182 3.98 6.90 -4.71
CA ALA A 182 4.24 8.08 -3.88
C ALA A 182 5.30 9.01 -4.48
N GLN A 183 6.23 8.49 -5.30
CA GLN A 183 7.21 9.29 -6.02
C GLN A 183 6.58 10.38 -6.92
N PHE A 184 5.31 10.26 -7.31
CA PHE A 184 4.60 11.23 -8.14
C PHE A 184 3.77 12.26 -7.35
N GLN A 185 3.63 12.12 -6.03
CA GLN A 185 2.70 12.91 -5.22
C GLN A 185 2.85 14.43 -5.35
N LEU A 186 4.09 14.92 -5.40
CA LEU A 186 4.39 16.34 -5.58
C LEU A 186 4.97 16.68 -6.96
N LYS A 187 4.98 15.73 -7.89
CA LYS A 187 5.46 16.03 -9.24
C LYS A 187 4.42 16.88 -9.96
N ARG A 188 4.88 17.96 -10.59
CA ARG A 188 3.99 18.85 -11.34
C ARG A 188 3.36 18.10 -12.52
N ASN A 189 2.11 18.41 -12.83
CA ASN A 189 1.35 17.81 -13.93
C ASN A 189 1.24 16.28 -13.84
N HIS A 190 1.25 15.75 -12.62
CA HIS A 190 1.03 14.32 -12.34
C HIS A 190 -0.26 14.10 -11.57
N PHE A 191 -0.77 12.88 -11.68
CA PHE A 191 -2.03 12.39 -11.13
C PHE A 191 -2.48 13.04 -9.82
N TYR A 192 -1.69 12.91 -8.74
CA TYR A 192 -2.09 13.42 -7.42
C TYR A 192 -2.14 14.94 -7.34
N GLN A 193 -1.25 15.64 -8.04
CA GLN A 193 -1.24 17.10 -8.02
C GLN A 193 -2.43 17.66 -8.82
N ILE A 194 -2.68 17.12 -10.02
CA ILE A 194 -3.81 17.52 -10.88
C ILE A 194 -5.12 17.33 -10.13
N ASN A 195 -5.32 16.15 -9.54
CA ASN A 195 -6.55 15.81 -8.82
C ASN A 195 -6.71 16.54 -7.47
N SER A 196 -5.64 17.15 -6.96
CA SER A 196 -5.69 17.97 -5.74
C SER A 196 -5.93 19.46 -6.02
N GLY A 197 -5.94 19.86 -7.30
CA GLY A 197 -6.23 21.22 -7.72
C GLY A 197 -7.67 21.66 -7.41
N ASP A 198 -7.89 22.98 -7.33
CA ASP A 198 -9.18 23.57 -6.98
C ASP A 198 -10.30 23.25 -7.99
N GLU A 199 -9.93 22.93 -9.24
CA GLU A 199 -10.86 22.53 -10.30
C GLU A 199 -11.61 21.22 -10.00
N TYR A 200 -11.05 20.35 -9.13
CA TYR A 200 -11.59 19.03 -8.80
C TYR A 200 -11.96 18.90 -7.30
N LYS A 201 -12.34 20.00 -6.65
CA LYS A 201 -12.90 20.06 -5.29
C LYS A 201 -14.42 20.12 -5.33
#